data_AF-A0A7S8C9Z7-F1
#
_entry.id   AF-A0A7S8C9Z7-F1
#
_cell.length_a   1.000
_cell.length_b   1.000
_cell.length_c   1.000
_cell.angle_alpha   90.00
_cell.angle_beta   90.00
_cell.angle_gamma   90.00
#
_symmetry.space_group_name_H-M   'P 1'
#
loop_
_entity.id
_entity.type
_entity.pdbx_description
1 polymer ?
#
loop_
_entity_poly.entity_id
_entity_poly.type
_entity_poly.pdbx_seq_one_letter_code
_entity_poly.pdbx_strand_id
1 'polypeptide(L)'
;MKDRTMKMVAPIEPSEDEMSLDACIEALNDSRTNTLQVLLHTPDLEKYVLHHHRFGDMTANQIFELMVEHELRHVEQIKELVDGMPK
;
A
#
# COMPACT_ATOMS: atom_id res chain seq x y z
N MET A 1 -8.19 -2.73 12.09
CA MET A 1 -9.39 -3.38 11.50
C MET A 1 -9.10 -4.84 11.20
N LYS A 2 -9.61 -5.77 12.02
CA LYS A 2 -9.36 -7.23 11.92
C LYS A 2 -10.54 -8.03 11.34
N ASP A 3 -11.69 -7.40 11.12
CA ASP A 3 -12.83 -8.05 10.48
C ASP A 3 -12.59 -8.19 8.97
N ARG A 4 -12.55 -9.44 8.47
CA ARG A 4 -12.29 -9.79 7.07
C ARG A 4 -13.58 -10.03 6.27
N THR A 5 -14.75 -9.94 6.92
CA THR A 5 -16.06 -10.11 6.27
C THR A 5 -16.48 -8.87 5.47
N MET A 6 -15.82 -7.74 5.72
CA MET A 6 -16.03 -6.49 5.00
C MET A 6 -14.83 -6.14 4.14
N LYS A 7 -14.96 -6.32 2.82
CA LYS A 7 -13.98 -5.79 1.86
C LYS A 7 -14.21 -4.28 1.72
N MET A 8 -13.14 -3.50 1.87
CA MET A 8 -13.22 -2.05 1.70
C MET A 8 -13.15 -1.71 0.21
N VAL A 9 -13.99 -0.79 -0.24
CA VAL A 9 -13.99 -0.30 -1.62
C VAL A 9 -12.84 0.70 -1.76
N ALA A 10 -11.94 0.44 -2.71
CA ALA A 10 -10.89 1.38 -3.08
C ALA A 10 -11.49 2.57 -3.83
N PRO A 11 -10.91 3.78 -3.73
CA PRO A 11 -11.42 4.96 -4.44
C PRO A 11 -11.25 4.86 -5.97
N ILE A 12 -10.41 3.93 -6.44
CA ILE A 12 -10.13 3.65 -7.85
C ILE A 12 -10.26 2.14 -8.03
N GLU A 13 -10.97 1.72 -9.07
CA GLU A 13 -11.01 0.31 -9.45
C GLU A 13 -9.68 -0.10 -10.09
N PRO A 14 -9.09 -1.23 -9.69
CA PRO A 14 -7.89 -1.74 -10.34
C PRO A 14 -8.21 -2.14 -11.79
N SER A 15 -7.20 -2.09 -12.67
CA SER A 15 -7.37 -2.63 -14.02
C SER A 15 -7.70 -4.12 -13.97
N GLU A 16 -8.53 -4.58 -14.91
CA GLU A 16 -8.76 -6.01 -15.16
C GLU A 16 -7.64 -6.63 -16.03
N ASP A 17 -6.69 -5.81 -16.49
CA ASP A 17 -5.57 -6.29 -17.30
C ASP A 17 -4.69 -7.25 -16.49
N GLU A 18 -4.44 -8.42 -17.06
CA GLU A 18 -3.52 -9.39 -16.48
C GLU A 18 -2.07 -8.89 -16.58
N MET A 19 -1.35 -8.97 -15.47
CA MET A 19 0.08 -8.67 -15.41
C MET A 19 0.86 -9.95 -15.09
N SER A 20 2.01 -10.12 -15.75
CA SER A 20 2.93 -11.19 -15.38
C SER A 20 3.56 -10.93 -14.01
N LEU A 21 4.00 -11.99 -13.32
CA LEU A 21 4.69 -11.86 -12.05
C LEU A 21 5.92 -10.95 -12.14
N ASP A 22 6.71 -11.10 -13.21
CA ASP A 22 7.91 -10.29 -13.44
C ASP A 22 7.56 -8.80 -13.60
N ALA A 23 6.51 -8.49 -14.37
CA ALA A 23 6.03 -7.12 -14.55
C ALA A 23 5.52 -6.51 -13.24
N CYS A 24 4.84 -7.30 -12.40
CA CYS A 24 4.41 -6.86 -11.07
C CYS A 24 5.61 -6.55 -10.15
N ILE A 25 6.67 -7.37 -10.20
CA ILE A 25 7.88 -7.16 -9.41
C ILE A 25 8.62 -5.90 -9.88
N GLU A 26 8.73 -5.70 -11.18
CA GLU A 26 9.34 -4.50 -11.77
C GLU A 26 8.58 -3.23 -11.35
N ALA A 27 7.26 -3.20 -11.53
CA ALA A 27 6.42 -2.06 -11.13
C ALA A 27 6.50 -1.77 -9.62
N LEU A 28 6.58 -2.80 -8.78
CA LEU A 28 6.77 -2.65 -7.34
C LEU A 28 8.13 -2.04 -6.99
N ASN A 29 9.21 -2.46 -7.67
CA ASN A 29 10.54 -1.91 -7.47
C ASN A 29 10.64 -0.45 -7.92
N ASP A 30 10.00 -0.10 -9.04
CA ASP A 30 9.92 1.29 -9.51
C ASP A 30 9.17 2.17 -8.52
N SER A 31 8.02 1.71 -8.03
CA SER A 31 7.23 2.40 -7.00
C SER A 31 8.04 2.66 -5.73
N ARG A 32 8.76 1.65 -5.23
CA ARG A 32 9.64 1.79 -4.06
C ARG A 32 10.78 2.77 -4.30
N THR A 33 11.40 2.71 -5.47
CA THR A 33 12.49 3.62 -5.84
C THR A 33 12.00 5.06 -5.87
N ASN A 34 10.87 5.33 -6.53
CA ASN A 34 10.27 6.66 -6.58
C ASN A 34 9.88 7.17 -5.19
N THR A 35 9.32 6.29 -4.35
CA THR A 35 8.97 6.63 -2.97
C THR A 35 10.21 7.01 -2.15
N LEU A 36 11.28 6.21 -2.23
CA LEU A 36 12.55 6.51 -1.56
C LEU A 36 13.14 7.84 -2.03
N GLN A 37 13.06 8.15 -3.34
CA GLN A 37 13.51 9.44 -3.86
C GLN A 37 12.73 10.60 -3.22
N VAL A 38 11.41 10.49 -3.06
CA VAL A 38 10.60 11.50 -2.37
C VAL A 38 11.03 11.67 -0.91
N LEU A 39 11.23 10.57 -0.18
CA LEU A 39 11.64 10.59 1.22
C LEU A 39 13.02 11.24 1.40
N LEU A 40 13.98 10.93 0.53
CA LEU A 40 15.34 11.47 0.60
C LEU A 40 15.41 12.97 0.30
N HIS A 41 14.53 13.47 -0.57
CA HIS A 41 14.52 14.88 -0.99
C HIS A 41 13.53 15.74 -0.20
N THR A 42 12.77 15.15 0.72
CA THR A 42 11.76 15.85 1.52
C THR A 42 12.00 15.57 3.01
N PRO A 43 12.94 16.27 3.67
CA PRO A 43 13.28 16.00 5.06
C PRO A 43 12.21 16.40 6.08
N ASP A 44 11.29 17.30 5.71
CA ASP A 44 10.23 17.85 6.58
C ASP A 44 8.83 17.33 6.22
N LEU A 45 8.67 16.02 6.04
CA LEU A 45 7.41 15.39 5.59
C LEU A 45 6.21 15.69 6.50
N GLU A 46 6.45 15.84 7.79
CA GLU A 46 5.43 16.14 8.80
C GLU A 46 4.73 17.48 8.59
N LYS A 47 5.34 18.40 7.82
CA LYS A 47 4.74 19.71 7.49
C LYS A 47 3.69 19.62 6.40
N TYR A 48 3.64 18.51 5.66
CA TYR A 48 2.68 18.30 4.58
C TYR A 48 1.46 17.57 5.09
N VAL A 49 0.27 18.08 4.76
CA VAL A 49 -1.02 17.45 5.06
C VAL A 49 -1.64 17.00 3.74
N LEU A 50 -2.05 15.74 3.69
CA LEU A 50 -2.68 15.08 2.56
C LEU A 50 -4.09 14.62 2.96
N HIS A 51 -5.05 14.80 2.07
CA HIS A 51 -6.41 14.35 2.29
C HIS A 51 -6.55 12.88 1.86
N HIS A 52 -6.57 11.96 2.83
CA HIS A 52 -6.82 10.54 2.57
C HIS A 52 -8.32 10.28 2.50
N HIS A 53 -8.78 9.67 1.39
CA HIS A 53 -10.20 9.42 1.11
C HIS A 53 -10.98 8.74 2.26
N ARG A 54 -10.31 7.95 3.09
CA ARG A 54 -10.91 7.24 4.24
C ARG A 54 -10.70 7.91 5.58
N PHE A 55 -9.54 8.51 5.79
CA PHE A 55 -9.07 8.92 7.12
C PHE A 55 -9.11 10.44 7.28
N GLY A 56 -9.49 11.16 6.21
CA GLY A 56 -9.46 12.61 6.18
C GLY A 56 -8.04 13.12 6.09
N ASP A 57 -7.81 14.28 6.69
CA ASP A 57 -6.51 14.93 6.67
C ASP A 57 -5.51 14.16 7.53
N MET A 58 -4.38 13.78 6.92
CA MET A 58 -3.27 13.09 7.55
C MET A 58 -1.97 13.77 7.17
N THR A 59 -0.97 13.74 8.04
CA THR A 59 0.37 14.20 7.65
C THR A 59 0.97 13.22 6.63
N ALA A 60 1.86 13.69 5.76
CA ALA A 60 2.52 12.81 4.81
C ALA A 60 3.27 11.67 5.51
N ASN A 61 3.83 11.91 6.69
CA ASN A 61 4.46 10.86 7.50
C ASN A 61 3.46 9.76 7.91
N GLN A 62 2.25 10.13 8.35
CA GLN A 62 1.21 9.15 8.69
C GLN A 62 0.75 8.33 7.48
N ILE A 63 0.78 8.91 6.27
CA ILE A 63 0.48 8.17 5.03
C ILE A 63 1.56 7.12 4.75
N PHE A 64 2.84 7.46 4.92
CA PHE A 64 3.92 6.49 4.73
C PHE A 64 3.90 5.37 5.79
N GLU A 65 3.57 5.68 7.05
CA GLU A 65 3.35 4.66 8.09
C GLU A 65 2.21 3.71 7.71
N LEU A 66 1.08 4.26 7.24
CA LEU A 66 -0.06 3.46 6.78
C LEU A 66 0.30 2.56 5.60
N MET A 67 1.14 3.04 4.68
CA MET A 67 1.61 2.28 3.52
C MET A 67 2.41 1.04 3.94
N VAL A 68 3.28 1.14 4.95
CA VAL A 68 4.05 0.01 5.48
C VAL A 68 3.12 -1.05 6.08
N GLU A 69 2.16 -0.63 6.93
CA GLU A 69 1.18 -1.54 7.52
C GLU A 69 0.31 -2.23 6.46
N HIS A 70 -0.03 -1.50 5.39
CA HIS A 70 -0.80 -2.03 4.28
C HIS A 70 -0.02 -3.09 3.50
N GLU A 71 1.27 -2.85 3.23
CA GLU A 71 2.14 -3.80 2.56
C GLU A 71 2.33 -5.08 3.38
N LEU A 72 2.62 -4.95 4.68
CA LEU A 72 2.75 -6.09 5.59
C LEU A 72 1.50 -6.97 5.60
N ARG A 73 0.32 -6.35 5.64
CA ARG A 73 -0.95 -7.07 5.55
C ARG A 73 -1.09 -7.85 4.25
N HIS A 74 -0.72 -7.27 3.11
CA HIS A 74 -0.78 -7.99 1.83
C HIS A 74 0.23 -9.14 1.75
N VAL A 75 1.43 -8.97 2.31
CA VAL A 75 2.41 -10.05 2.44
C VAL A 75 1.85 -11.22 3.27
N GLU A 76 1.17 -10.93 4.39
CA GLU A 76 0.49 -11.95 5.18
C GLU A 76 -0.61 -12.67 4.38
N GLN A 77 -1.42 -11.94 3.62
CA GLN A 77 -2.47 -12.53 2.79
C GLN A 77 -1.89 -13.44 1.69
N ILE A 78 -0.79 -13.04 1.05
CA ILE A 78 -0.10 -13.86 0.05
C ILE A 78 0.43 -15.14 0.70
N LYS A 79 1.05 -15.04 1.88
CA LYS A 79 1.52 -16.22 2.63
C LYS A 79 0.39 -17.17 2.97
N GLU A 80 -0.75 -16.66 3.46
CA GLU A 80 -1.93 -17.49 3.75
C GLU A 80 -2.41 -18.26 2.51
N LEU A 81 -2.37 -17.65 1.32
CA LEU A 81 -2.73 -18.31 0.07
C LEU A 81 -1.72 -19.39 -0.36
N VAL A 82 -0.42 -19.12 -0.20
CA VAL A 82 0.67 -20.04 -0.57
C VAL A 82 0.76 -21.23 0.38
N ASP A 83 0.62 -21.00 1.69
CA ASP A 83 0.73 -22.02 2.73
C ASP A 83 -0.54 -22.89 2.85
N GLY A 84 -1.60 -22.58 2.08
CA GLY A 84 -2.80 -23.40 1.97
C GLY A 84 -3.62 -23.52 3.26
N MET A 85 -3.44 -22.61 4.24
CA MET A 85 -4.18 -22.65 5.50
C MET A 85 -5.42 -21.76 5.43
N PRO A 86 -6.64 -22.31 5.28
CA PRO A 86 -7.82 -21.57 5.69
C PRO A 86 -7.77 -21.37 7.21
N LYS A 87 -7.99 -20.14 7.67
CA LYS A 87 -8.40 -19.88 9.06
C LYS A 87 -9.85 -20.27 9.24
#